data_AF-A0A851MP41-F1
#
_entry.id   AF-A0A851MP41-F1
#
_cell.length_a   1.000
_cell.length_b   1.000
_cell.length_c   1.000
_cell.angle_alpha   90.00
_cell.angle_beta   90.00
_cell.angle_gamma   90.00
#
_symmetry.space_group_name_H-M   'P 1'
#
loop_
_entity.id
_entity.type
_entity.pdbx_description
1 polymer ?
#
loop_
_entity_poly.entity_id
_entity_poly.type
_entity_poly.pdbx_seq_one_letter_code
_entity_poly.pdbx_strand_id
1 'polypeptide(L)'
;MAIYKVAVATGDVAEAGTNNTISITLVGSQGESRRTTVSSLFLPGQEKRLSVDCRQDLGPIVLIRLHKWRIFLEDAWFCKDVRVTAPDGTLYRFPCYQWLEGVTTVEVREGSGKKLVDDELQILKEHRRGELAARQEAYRWKNYAQGWPRCLNVGSIHELDSNIQFSCIRATNFTGFLILQGASHFLSGFLLRCTSWDSLDEMRTIFSRTQGRDIGGCLVYPS
;
A
#
# COMPACT_ATOMS: atom_id res chain seq x y z
N MET A 1 -29.37 19.34 9.07
CA MET A 1 -29.06 18.12 8.31
C MET A 1 -27.99 18.47 7.30
N ALA A 2 -26.87 17.76 7.31
CA ALA A 2 -25.70 18.02 6.47
C ALA A 2 -25.40 16.76 5.67
N ILE A 3 -25.17 16.89 4.36
CA ILE A 3 -24.89 15.76 3.47
C ILE A 3 -23.45 15.87 2.97
N TYR A 4 -22.64 14.87 3.28
CA TYR A 4 -21.28 14.76 2.77
C TYR A 4 -21.23 13.76 1.62
N LYS A 5 -20.62 14.14 0.50
CA LYS A 5 -20.39 13.21 -0.62
C LYS A 5 -19.04 12.57 -0.46
N VAL A 6 -18.99 11.25 -0.44
CA VAL A 6 -17.75 10.48 -0.22
C VAL A 6 -17.45 9.67 -1.48
N ALA A 7 -16.20 9.69 -1.90
CA ALA A 7 -15.66 8.82 -2.94
C ALA A 7 -14.48 8.03 -2.37
N VAL A 8 -14.54 6.70 -2.46
CA VAL A 8 -13.52 5.78 -1.98
C VAL A 8 -12.89 5.08 -3.18
N ALA A 9 -11.59 5.30 -3.38
CA ALA A 9 -10.85 4.74 -4.50
C ALA A 9 -10.00 3.54 -4.07
N THR A 10 -10.16 2.43 -4.79
CA THR A 10 -9.31 1.24 -4.66
C THR A 10 -8.10 1.37 -5.57
N GLY A 11 -6.93 0.88 -5.16
CA GLY A 11 -5.77 0.85 -6.04
C GLY A 11 -5.98 -0.05 -7.25
N ASP A 12 -5.20 0.19 -8.30
CA ASP A 12 -5.26 -0.47 -9.60
C ASP A 12 -4.30 -1.67 -9.73
N VAL A 13 -3.56 -2.00 -8.68
CA VAL A 13 -2.72 -3.20 -8.63
C VAL A 13 -3.58 -4.46 -8.57
N ALA A 14 -3.08 -5.56 -9.12
CA ALA A 14 -3.75 -6.86 -9.01
C ALA A 14 -4.02 -7.18 -7.53
N GLU A 15 -5.18 -7.80 -7.26
CA GLU A 15 -5.62 -8.18 -5.91
C GLU A 15 -5.85 -7.01 -4.95
N ALA A 16 -5.85 -5.75 -5.42
CA ALA A 16 -6.20 -4.59 -4.60
C ALA A 16 -7.65 -4.59 -4.10
N GLY A 17 -8.53 -5.35 -4.76
CA GLY A 17 -9.96 -5.42 -4.46
C GLY A 17 -10.28 -6.26 -3.22
N THR A 18 -11.54 -6.19 -2.78
CA THR A 18 -12.04 -6.97 -1.64
C THR A 18 -13.51 -7.34 -1.80
N ASN A 19 -13.87 -8.51 -1.27
CA ASN A 19 -15.26 -8.96 -1.10
C ASN A 19 -15.73 -8.80 0.35
N ASN A 20 -14.98 -8.07 1.18
CA ASN A 20 -15.34 -7.74 2.56
C ASN A 20 -16.14 -6.43 2.60
N THR A 21 -16.87 -6.21 3.69
CA THR A 21 -17.63 -4.97 3.88
C THR A 21 -16.70 -3.87 4.33
N ILE A 22 -16.69 -2.77 3.58
CA ILE A 22 -16.05 -1.52 3.98
C ILE A 22 -17.11 -0.53 4.43
N SER A 23 -16.92 0.03 5.62
CA SER A 23 -17.71 1.14 6.13
C SER A 23 -16.80 2.32 6.47
N ILE A 24 -17.37 3.53 6.48
CA ILE A 24 -16.66 4.76 6.81
C ILE A 24 -17.35 5.53 7.93
N THR A 25 -16.55 6.18 8.77
CA THR A 25 -16.98 7.20 9.72
C THR A 25 -16.20 8.49 9.43
N LEU A 26 -16.91 9.61 9.28
CA LEU A 26 -16.32 10.93 9.10
C LEU A 26 -16.11 11.59 10.45
N VAL A 27 -14.93 12.15 10.69
CA VAL A 27 -14.56 12.82 11.94
C VAL A 27 -14.22 14.26 11.63
N GLY A 28 -15.09 15.17 12.06
CA GLY A 28 -14.91 16.60 11.94
C GLY A 28 -14.60 17.26 13.27
N SER A 29 -14.20 18.53 13.21
CA SER A 29 -13.90 19.34 14.39
C SER A 29 -15.05 19.52 15.37
N GLN A 30 -16.31 19.37 14.93
CA GLN A 30 -17.51 19.58 15.74
C GLN A 30 -18.27 18.28 16.06
N GLY A 31 -17.82 17.14 15.53
CA GLY A 31 -18.46 15.86 15.80
C GLY A 31 -18.12 14.80 14.76
N GLU A 32 -18.82 13.67 14.87
CA GLU A 32 -18.59 12.50 14.03
C GLU A 32 -19.88 12.02 13.37
N SER A 33 -19.76 11.47 12.17
CA SER A 33 -20.88 10.78 11.52
C SER A 33 -21.17 9.45 12.20
N ARG A 34 -22.32 8.85 11.88
CA ARG A 34 -22.50 7.41 12.12
C ARG A 34 -21.62 6.63 11.14
N ARG A 35 -21.31 5.39 11.49
CA ARG A 35 -20.68 4.43 10.59
C ARG A 35 -21.64 4.11 9.45
N THR A 36 -21.21 4.36 8.22
CA THR A 36 -22.01 4.12 7.00
C THR A 36 -21.29 3.12 6.10
N THR A 37 -22.01 2.09 5.65
CA THR A 37 -21.46 1.10 4.71
C THR A 37 -21.23 1.73 3.33
N VAL A 38 -20.03 1.58 2.81
CA VAL A 38 -19.64 2.02 1.47
C VAL A 38 -20.03 0.96 0.45
N SER A 39 -19.50 -0.26 0.62
CA SER A 39 -19.80 -1.39 -0.25
C SER A 39 -19.30 -2.69 0.38
N SER A 40 -19.76 -3.82 -0.15
CA SER A 40 -19.26 -5.16 0.17
C SER A 40 -18.52 -5.81 -1.00
N LEU A 41 -18.20 -5.01 -2.03
CA LEU A 41 -17.46 -5.45 -3.21
C LEU A 41 -16.69 -4.26 -3.80
N PHE A 42 -15.36 -4.35 -3.78
CA PHE A 42 -14.45 -3.41 -4.43
C PHE A 42 -13.59 -4.16 -5.43
N LEU A 43 -13.58 -3.69 -6.68
CA LEU A 43 -12.67 -4.18 -7.70
C LEU A 43 -11.41 -3.31 -7.78
N PRO A 44 -10.26 -3.86 -8.18
CA PRO A 44 -9.08 -3.06 -8.48
C PRO A 44 -9.39 -1.90 -9.44
N GLY A 45 -8.87 -0.72 -9.15
CA GLY A 45 -9.05 0.50 -9.92
C GLY A 45 -10.44 1.14 -9.81
N GLN A 46 -11.38 0.54 -9.06
CA GLN A 46 -12.73 1.06 -8.93
C GLN A 46 -12.83 2.18 -7.88
N GLU A 47 -13.71 3.13 -8.16
CA GLU A 47 -14.19 4.11 -7.20
C GLU A 47 -15.64 3.83 -6.81
N LYS A 48 -15.94 3.87 -5.51
CA LYS A 48 -17.30 3.83 -4.97
C LYS A 48 -17.69 5.19 -4.44
N ARG A 49 -18.92 5.65 -4.72
CA ARG A 49 -19.44 6.93 -4.23
C ARG A 49 -20.68 6.70 -3.37
N LEU A 50 -20.81 7.48 -2.30
CA LEU A 50 -21.96 7.47 -1.41
C LEU A 50 -22.21 8.87 -0.83
N SER A 51 -23.42 9.07 -0.31
CA SER A 51 -23.75 10.22 0.53
C SER A 51 -23.83 9.77 1.99
N VAL A 52 -23.28 10.58 2.90
CA VAL A 52 -23.34 10.37 4.34
C VAL A 52 -24.19 11.47 4.95
N ASP A 53 -25.41 11.11 5.37
CA ASP A 53 -26.35 12.00 6.03
C ASP A 53 -26.00 12.19 7.51
N CYS A 54 -25.73 13.43 7.89
CA CYS A 54 -25.41 13.83 9.26
C CYS A 54 -26.54 14.71 9.83
N ARG A 55 -26.86 14.52 11.12
CA ARG A 55 -27.89 15.31 11.81
C ARG A 55 -27.50 16.79 11.86
N GLN A 56 -26.22 17.05 12.12
CA GLN A 56 -25.59 18.36 12.21
C GLN A 56 -24.36 18.40 11.30
N ASP A 57 -23.89 19.61 10.98
CA ASP A 57 -22.59 19.81 10.32
C ASP A 57 -21.48 19.35 11.28
N LEU A 58 -20.52 18.60 10.75
CA LEU A 58 -19.35 18.09 11.48
C LEU A 58 -18.23 19.15 11.54
N GLY A 59 -18.39 20.29 10.86
CA GLY A 59 -17.34 21.27 10.63
C GLY A 59 -16.25 20.71 9.70
N PRO A 60 -15.04 21.32 9.69
CA PRO A 60 -13.91 20.79 8.95
C PRO A 60 -13.63 19.33 9.26
N ILE A 61 -13.58 18.48 8.23
CA ILE A 61 -13.26 17.06 8.35
C ILE A 61 -11.75 16.93 8.50
N VAL A 62 -11.31 16.32 9.60
CA VAL A 62 -9.90 16.23 9.96
C VAL A 62 -9.36 14.81 9.86
N LEU A 63 -10.25 13.82 9.99
CA LEU A 63 -9.92 12.41 10.01
C LEU A 63 -11.09 11.59 9.46
N ILE A 64 -10.78 10.43 8.90
CA ILE A 64 -11.76 9.40 8.55
C ILE A 64 -11.38 8.09 9.22
N ARG A 65 -12.39 7.26 9.53
CA ARG A 65 -12.17 5.88 9.96
C ARG A 65 -12.70 4.94 8.90
N LEU A 66 -11.83 4.11 8.34
CA LEU A 66 -12.18 3.03 7.43
C LEU A 66 -12.26 1.74 8.24
N HIS A 67 -13.42 1.10 8.20
CA HIS A 67 -13.69 -0.16 8.89
C HIS A 67 -13.81 -1.27 7.86
N LYS A 68 -12.95 -2.28 7.96
CA LYS A 68 -13.05 -3.50 7.17
C LYS A 68 -13.61 -4.62 8.03
N TRP A 69 -14.72 -5.21 7.60
CA TRP A 69 -15.38 -6.31 8.29
C TRP A 69 -15.53 -7.52 7.37
N ARG A 70 -15.18 -8.70 7.90
CA ARG A 70 -15.21 -9.97 7.19
C ARG A 70 -16.66 -10.46 6.98
N ILE A 71 -16.96 -10.90 5.77
CA ILE A 71 -18.23 -11.58 5.45
C ILE A 71 -18.01 -13.08 5.35
N PHE A 72 -17.16 -13.53 4.41
CA PHE A 72 -16.92 -14.96 4.13
C PHE A 72 -15.45 -15.34 4.30
N LEU A 73 -14.61 -14.94 3.35
CA LEU A 73 -13.17 -15.17 3.36
C LEU A 73 -12.44 -13.89 3.73
N GLU A 74 -11.29 -14.07 4.35
CA GLU A 74 -10.39 -12.98 4.65
C GLU A 74 -9.56 -12.65 3.41
N ASP A 75 -9.51 -11.36 3.07
CA ASP A 75 -8.69 -10.80 2.01
C ASP A 75 -8.01 -9.52 2.48
N ALA A 76 -7.07 -9.01 1.69
CA ALA A 76 -6.48 -7.69 1.87
C ALA A 76 -7.18 -6.71 0.92
N TRP A 77 -7.31 -5.44 1.32
CA TRP A 77 -7.87 -4.38 0.47
C TRP A 77 -6.88 -3.22 0.37
N PHE A 78 -6.48 -2.83 -0.84
CA PHE A 78 -5.62 -1.67 -1.01
C PHE A 78 -6.45 -0.41 -1.26
N CYS A 79 -6.55 0.44 -0.23
CA CYS A 79 -7.21 1.73 -0.33
C CYS A 79 -6.21 2.77 -0.86
N LYS A 80 -6.53 3.39 -2.00
CA LYS A 80 -5.69 4.42 -2.61
C LYS A 80 -5.91 5.76 -1.91
N ASP A 81 -7.13 6.28 -2.02
CA ASP A 81 -7.53 7.55 -1.41
C ASP A 81 -9.02 7.60 -1.13
N VAL A 82 -9.41 8.49 -0.22
CA VAL A 82 -10.80 8.85 0.03
C VAL A 82 -10.96 10.35 -0.15
N ARG A 83 -12.04 10.76 -0.82
CA ARG A 83 -12.40 12.16 -1.03
C ARG A 83 -13.74 12.45 -0.40
N VAL A 84 -13.81 13.52 0.39
CA VAL A 84 -15.04 13.94 1.07
C VAL A 84 -15.36 15.37 0.66
N THR A 85 -16.50 15.58 0.05
CA THR A 85 -17.04 16.91 -0.25
C THR A 85 -18.08 17.27 0.80
N ALA A 86 -17.80 18.34 1.54
CA ALA A 86 -18.69 18.88 2.55
C ALA A 86 -19.91 19.61 1.93
N PRO A 87 -20.96 19.90 2.72
CA PRO A 87 -22.16 20.58 2.23
C PRO A 87 -21.89 21.95 1.59
N ASP A 88 -20.86 22.65 2.07
CA ASP A 88 -20.39 23.94 1.58
C ASP A 88 -19.57 23.85 0.27
N GLY A 89 -19.32 22.63 -0.23
CA GLY A 89 -18.51 22.35 -1.42
C GLY A 89 -17.03 22.15 -1.14
N THR A 90 -16.57 22.29 0.12
CA THR A 90 -15.15 22.09 0.48
C THR A 90 -14.75 20.64 0.26
N LEU A 91 -13.64 20.41 -0.44
CA LEU A 91 -13.11 19.09 -0.75
C LEU A 91 -11.94 18.74 0.17
N TYR A 92 -12.11 17.69 0.96
CA TYR A 92 -11.08 17.08 1.81
C TYR A 92 -10.55 15.82 1.14
N ARG A 93 -9.22 15.63 1.16
CA ARG A 93 -8.56 14.47 0.54
C ARG A 93 -7.83 13.68 1.62
N PHE A 94 -8.01 12.37 1.63
CA PHE A 94 -7.43 11.45 2.61
C PHE A 94 -6.56 10.43 1.87
N PRO A 95 -5.27 10.71 1.66
CA PRO A 95 -4.36 9.76 1.03
C PRO A 95 -4.17 8.56 1.95
N CYS A 96 -4.59 7.38 1.50
CA CYS A 96 -4.49 6.15 2.29
C CYS A 96 -3.25 5.36 1.91
N TYR A 97 -3.14 5.00 0.63
CA TYR A 97 -2.05 4.21 0.02
C TYR A 97 -1.57 3.03 0.86
N GLN A 98 -2.51 2.27 1.43
CA GLN A 98 -2.22 1.19 2.35
C GLN A 98 -3.18 0.01 2.19
N TRP A 99 -2.65 -1.19 2.44
CA TRP A 99 -3.36 -2.44 2.58
C TRP A 99 -4.04 -2.52 3.95
N LEU A 100 -5.34 -2.82 3.92
CA LEU A 100 -6.15 -3.13 5.09
C LEU A 100 -6.38 -4.64 5.12
N GLU A 101 -5.81 -5.30 6.11
CA GLU A 101 -5.87 -6.74 6.28
C GLU A 101 -6.80 -7.13 7.43
N GLY A 102 -7.41 -8.31 7.29
CA GLY A 102 -8.31 -8.84 8.29
C GLY A 102 -9.48 -7.95 8.64
N VAL A 103 -9.95 -8.08 9.87
CA VAL A 103 -10.96 -7.20 10.48
C VAL A 103 -10.23 -6.07 11.18
N THR A 104 -10.25 -4.88 10.58
CA THR A 104 -9.45 -3.76 11.06
C THR A 104 -10.20 -2.43 10.96
N THR A 105 -9.78 -1.47 11.76
CA THR A 105 -10.19 -0.07 11.65
C THR A 105 -8.94 0.79 11.50
N VAL A 106 -8.86 1.53 10.40
CA VAL A 106 -7.74 2.43 10.12
C VAL A 106 -8.23 3.87 10.15
N GLU A 107 -7.49 4.71 10.86
CA GLU A 107 -7.72 6.14 10.94
C GLU A 107 -6.78 6.89 10.00
N VAL A 108 -7.34 7.68 9.09
CA VAL A 108 -6.58 8.40 8.06
C VAL A 108 -6.84 9.89 8.18
N ARG A 109 -5.77 10.68 8.19
CA ARG A 109 -5.81 12.14 8.27
C ARG A 109 -6.02 12.79 6.90
N GLU A 110 -6.52 14.02 6.93
CA GLU A 110 -6.55 14.89 5.76
C GLU A 110 -5.12 15.10 5.22
N GLY A 111 -4.97 15.15 3.89
CA GLY A 111 -3.70 15.04 3.17
C GLY A 111 -2.80 16.26 3.23
N SER A 112 -3.23 17.36 3.86
CA SER A 112 -2.36 18.50 4.11
C SER A 112 -1.20 18.09 5.02
N GLY A 113 0.03 18.37 4.60
CA GLY A 113 1.22 18.13 5.43
C GLY A 113 1.18 18.96 6.72
N LYS A 114 1.28 18.30 7.88
CA LYS A 114 1.22 18.95 9.20
C LYS A 114 2.38 18.52 10.11
N LYS A 115 3.05 19.49 10.73
CA LYS A 115 3.99 19.28 11.83
C LYS A 115 3.23 19.07 13.14
N LEU A 116 3.94 18.63 14.19
CA LEU A 116 3.35 18.44 15.52
C LEU A 116 2.74 19.74 16.07
N VAL A 117 3.38 20.88 15.81
CA VAL A 117 2.91 22.20 16.25
C VAL A 117 1.65 22.68 15.51
N ASP A 118 1.37 22.11 14.35
CA ASP A 118 0.19 22.45 13.54
C ASP A 118 -1.06 21.65 13.96
N ASP A 119 -0.89 20.62 14.81
CA ASP A 119 -2.00 19.84 15.34
C ASP A 119 -2.64 20.59 16.51
N GLU A 120 -3.75 21.28 16.25
CA GLU A 120 -4.45 22.05 17.28
C GLU A 120 -5.40 21.16 18.11
N LEU A 121 -6.13 20.25 17.43
CA LEU A 121 -7.12 19.38 18.05
C LEU A 121 -6.46 18.21 18.81
N GLN A 122 -7.00 17.86 19.98
CA GLN A 122 -6.48 16.75 20.80
C GLN A 122 -6.54 15.41 20.08
N ILE A 123 -7.63 15.12 19.37
CA ILE A 123 -7.77 13.90 18.56
C ILE A 123 -6.64 13.73 17.55
N LEU A 124 -6.17 14.83 16.95
CA LEU A 124 -5.04 14.81 16.03
C LEU A 124 -3.76 14.46 16.81
N LYS A 125 -3.47 15.14 17.93
CA LYS A 125 -2.28 14.86 18.75
C LYS A 125 -2.23 13.39 19.21
N GLU A 126 -3.37 12.87 19.65
CA GLU A 126 -3.51 11.48 20.09
C GLU A 126 -3.30 10.49 18.95
N HIS A 127 -3.93 10.72 17.80
CA HIS A 127 -3.74 9.92 16.59
C HIS A 127 -2.26 9.84 16.20
N ARG A 128 -1.55 10.98 16.14
CA ARG A 128 -0.12 11.03 15.78
C ARG A 128 0.73 10.25 16.79
N ARG A 129 0.46 10.40 18.09
CA ARG A 129 1.19 9.69 19.15
C ARG A 129 0.99 8.19 19.06
N GLY A 130 -0.25 7.75 18.84
CA GLY A 130 -0.59 6.33 18.67
C GLY A 130 0.07 5.73 17.42
N GLU A 131 -0.01 6.43 16.28
CA GLU A 131 0.60 6.00 15.03
C GLU A 131 2.13 5.87 15.15
N LEU A 132 2.80 6.85 15.77
CA LEU A 132 4.25 6.80 15.99
C LEU A 132 4.65 5.66 16.92
N ALA A 133 3.92 5.43 18.01
CA ALA A 133 4.18 4.32 18.92
C ALA A 133 4.03 2.97 18.22
N ALA A 134 2.95 2.78 17.46
CA ALA A 134 2.72 1.57 16.68
C ALA A 134 3.82 1.34 15.63
N ARG A 135 4.26 2.38 14.93
CA ARG A 135 5.36 2.27 13.96
C ARG A 135 6.70 1.96 14.60
N GLN A 136 7.02 2.55 15.74
CA GLN A 136 8.27 2.25 16.46
C GLN A 136 8.29 0.81 16.97
N GLU A 137 7.14 0.25 17.30
CA GLU A 137 7.00 -1.16 17.67
C GLU A 137 7.17 -2.09 16.46
N ALA A 138 6.51 -1.79 15.34
CA ALA A 138 6.54 -2.60 14.13
C ALA A 138 7.91 -2.55 13.42
N TYR A 139 8.57 -1.38 13.39
CA TYR A 139 9.79 -1.15 12.64
C TYR A 139 11.00 -0.93 13.57
N ARG A 140 11.52 -2.04 14.09
CA ARG A 140 12.69 -2.03 14.98
C ARG A 140 14.00 -2.21 14.21
N TRP A 141 15.10 -1.78 14.82
CA TRP A 141 16.45 -1.92 14.26
C TRP A 141 17.16 -3.13 14.85
N LYS A 142 17.92 -3.86 14.00
CA LYS A 142 18.91 -4.86 14.42
C LYS A 142 20.28 -4.55 13.82
N ASN A 143 21.33 -5.13 14.41
CA ASN A 143 22.66 -5.11 13.82
C ASN A 143 22.74 -6.20 12.75
N TYR A 144 23.11 -5.82 11.53
CA TYR A 144 23.36 -6.79 10.46
C TYR A 144 24.70 -7.51 10.66
N ALA A 145 25.77 -6.73 10.78
CA ALA A 145 27.14 -7.17 11.04
C ALA A 145 27.90 -6.08 11.79
N GLN A 146 29.01 -6.43 12.43
CA GLN A 146 29.84 -5.46 13.16
C GLN A 146 30.39 -4.38 12.20
N GLY A 147 30.25 -3.10 12.58
CA GLY A 147 30.70 -1.96 11.77
C GLY A 147 29.76 -1.57 10.63
N TRP A 148 28.69 -2.34 10.37
CA TRP A 148 27.69 -2.01 9.36
C TRP A 148 26.57 -1.13 9.93
N PRO A 149 25.92 -0.31 9.08
CA PRO A 149 24.68 0.35 9.46
C PRO A 149 23.63 -0.66 9.96
N ARG A 150 22.81 -0.25 10.93
CA ARG A 150 21.68 -1.06 11.39
C ARG A 150 20.68 -1.29 10.26
N CYS A 151 19.98 -2.40 10.31
CA CYS A 151 18.93 -2.75 9.35
C CYS A 151 17.62 -3.07 10.08
N LEU A 152 16.55 -3.28 9.31
CA LEU A 152 15.25 -3.65 9.84
C LEU A 152 15.33 -5.00 10.58
N ASN A 153 14.74 -5.07 11.77
CA ASN A 153 14.74 -6.26 12.62
C ASN A 153 13.71 -7.29 12.14
N VAL A 154 14.01 -7.93 11.01
CA VAL A 154 13.14 -8.92 10.37
C VAL A 154 13.96 -10.12 9.91
N GLY A 155 13.48 -11.33 10.16
CA GLY A 155 14.14 -12.58 9.79
C GLY A 155 13.85 -13.03 8.35
N SER A 156 12.66 -12.71 7.84
CA SER A 156 12.18 -13.11 6.52
C SER A 156 11.25 -12.07 5.91
N ILE A 157 11.16 -12.01 4.58
CA ILE A 157 10.26 -11.09 3.86
C ILE A 157 8.78 -11.29 4.24
N HIS A 158 8.41 -12.49 4.71
CA HIS A 158 7.04 -12.81 5.14
C HIS A 158 6.66 -12.22 6.51
N GLU A 159 7.63 -11.78 7.32
CA GLU A 159 7.38 -11.11 8.60
C GLU A 159 7.17 -9.59 8.43
N LEU A 160 7.39 -9.06 7.22
CA LEU A 160 7.19 -7.65 6.93
C LEU A 160 5.70 -7.32 6.92
N ASP A 161 5.35 -6.11 7.36
CA ASP A 161 4.01 -5.57 7.15
C ASP A 161 3.70 -5.47 5.65
N SER A 162 2.49 -5.82 5.24
CA SER A 162 2.10 -5.86 3.83
C SER A 162 2.20 -4.51 3.11
N ASN A 163 2.21 -3.40 3.85
CA ASN A 163 2.44 -2.06 3.29
C ASN A 163 3.89 -1.81 2.85
N ILE A 164 4.85 -2.62 3.32
CA ILE A 164 6.27 -2.50 2.95
C ILE A 164 6.78 -3.71 2.15
N GLN A 165 5.94 -4.74 1.96
CA GLN A 165 6.24 -5.85 1.07
C GLN A 165 6.17 -5.41 -0.40
N PHE A 166 6.82 -6.17 -1.29
CA PHE A 166 6.57 -6.04 -2.71
C PHE A 166 5.10 -6.37 -3.01
N SER A 167 4.47 -5.64 -3.92
CA SER A 167 3.21 -6.09 -4.49
C SER A 167 3.38 -7.48 -5.12
N CYS A 168 2.33 -8.31 -5.11
CA CYS A 168 2.38 -9.66 -5.68
C CYS A 168 2.93 -9.67 -7.11
N ILE A 169 2.59 -8.65 -7.92
CA ILE A 169 3.13 -8.45 -9.28
C ILE A 169 4.65 -8.23 -9.25
N ARG A 170 5.16 -7.34 -8.40
CA ARG A 170 6.59 -7.06 -8.31
C ARG A 170 7.37 -8.26 -7.79
N ALA A 171 6.83 -8.96 -6.79
CA ALA A 171 7.41 -10.20 -6.26
C ALA A 171 7.47 -11.30 -7.34
N THR A 172 6.38 -11.48 -8.09
CA THR A 172 6.28 -12.47 -9.18
C THR A 172 7.21 -12.12 -10.33
N ASN A 173 7.26 -10.85 -10.75
CA ASN A 173 8.17 -10.40 -11.81
C ASN A 173 9.63 -10.59 -11.42
N PHE A 174 10.00 -10.20 -10.20
CA PHE A 174 11.37 -10.35 -9.70
C PHE A 174 11.78 -11.82 -9.58
N THR A 175 10.94 -12.64 -8.96
CA THR A 175 11.21 -14.07 -8.75
C THR A 175 11.19 -14.83 -10.07
N GLY A 176 10.21 -14.56 -10.95
CA GLY A 176 10.12 -15.15 -12.28
C GLY A 176 11.33 -14.79 -13.14
N PHE A 177 11.78 -13.53 -13.10
CA PHE A 177 13.02 -13.13 -13.77
C PHE A 177 14.23 -13.92 -13.24
N LEU A 178 14.42 -14.00 -11.92
CA LEU A 178 15.53 -14.75 -11.33
C LEU A 178 15.49 -16.23 -11.65
N ILE A 179 14.32 -16.88 -11.61
CA ILE A 179 14.15 -18.30 -11.95
C ILE A 179 14.47 -18.52 -13.42
N LEU A 180 13.96 -17.68 -14.33
CA LEU A 180 14.21 -17.82 -15.77
C LEU A 180 15.69 -17.62 -16.11
N GLN A 181 16.34 -16.62 -15.51
CA GLN A 181 17.78 -16.39 -15.66
C GLN A 181 18.57 -17.57 -15.09
N GLY A 182 18.27 -17.99 -13.86
CA GLY A 182 18.90 -19.13 -13.20
C GLY A 182 18.77 -20.42 -14.01
N ALA A 183 17.57 -20.74 -14.50
CA ALA A 183 17.31 -21.89 -15.35
C ALA A 183 18.07 -21.79 -16.69
N SER A 184 18.13 -20.61 -17.31
CA SER A 184 18.90 -20.40 -18.55
C SER A 184 20.39 -20.64 -18.33
N HIS A 185 20.95 -20.12 -17.24
CA HIS A 185 22.35 -20.35 -16.87
C HIS A 185 22.62 -21.81 -16.45
N PHE A 186 21.67 -22.46 -15.79
CA PHE A 186 21.73 -23.88 -15.44
C PHE A 186 21.74 -24.78 -16.69
N LEU A 187 20.76 -24.58 -17.59
CA LEU A 187 20.65 -25.33 -18.85
C LEU A 187 21.84 -25.09 -19.79
N SER A 188 22.51 -23.94 -19.66
CA SER A 188 23.75 -23.64 -20.37
C SER A 188 24.99 -24.27 -19.72
N GLY A 189 24.84 -25.00 -18.61
CA GLY A 189 25.92 -25.69 -17.91
C GLY A 189 26.80 -24.78 -17.05
N PHE A 190 26.50 -23.48 -16.96
CA PHE A 190 27.36 -22.51 -16.28
C PHE A 190 27.25 -22.54 -14.76
N LEU A 191 26.05 -22.84 -14.21
CA LEU A 191 25.86 -22.86 -12.75
C LEU A 191 26.43 -24.10 -12.06
N LEU A 192 26.68 -25.17 -12.82
CA LEU A 192 27.23 -26.43 -12.31
C LEU A 192 28.71 -26.62 -12.64
N ARG A 193 29.33 -25.65 -13.31
CA ARG A 193 30.73 -25.73 -13.70
C ARG A 193 31.62 -25.53 -12.47
N CYS A 194 32.43 -26.52 -12.15
CA CYS A 194 33.43 -26.47 -11.06
C CYS A 194 34.86 -26.19 -11.56
N THR A 195 35.04 -25.90 -12.86
CA THR A 195 36.34 -25.67 -13.51
C THR A 195 36.47 -24.24 -14.01
N SER A 196 37.71 -23.73 -14.12
CA SER A 196 37.98 -22.44 -14.75
C SER A 196 37.66 -22.46 -16.26
N TRP A 197 37.53 -21.27 -16.84
CA TRP A 197 37.43 -21.09 -18.29
C TRP A 197 38.75 -21.49 -18.96
N ASP A 198 38.65 -22.19 -20.08
CA ASP A 198 39.80 -22.65 -20.86
C ASP A 198 40.33 -21.54 -21.78
N SER A 199 39.51 -20.53 -22.08
CA SER A 199 39.91 -19.33 -22.84
C SER A 199 38.95 -18.15 -22.67
N LEU A 200 39.38 -16.96 -23.08
CA LEU A 200 38.52 -15.77 -23.15
C LEU A 200 37.40 -15.91 -24.19
N ASP A 201 37.62 -16.67 -25.26
CA ASP A 201 36.60 -16.91 -26.28
C ASP A 201 35.49 -17.85 -25.77
N GLU A 202 35.84 -18.81 -24.91
CA GLU A 202 34.86 -19.63 -24.21
C GLU A 202 33.99 -18.75 -23.28
N MET A 203 34.58 -17.80 -22.54
CA MET A 203 33.86 -16.87 -21.69
C MET A 203 32.90 -15.96 -22.48
N ARG A 204 33.26 -15.59 -23.71
CA ARG A 204 32.40 -14.78 -24.60
C ARG A 204 31.08 -15.47 -24.97
N THR A 205 31.00 -16.80 -24.87
CA THR A 205 29.75 -17.55 -25.13
C THR A 205 28.63 -17.23 -24.14
N ILE A 206 28.95 -16.73 -22.94
CA ILE A 206 27.96 -16.22 -21.99
C ILE A 206 27.26 -14.98 -22.57
N PHE A 207 28.07 -14.06 -23.10
CA PHE A 207 27.59 -12.75 -23.54
C PHE A 207 26.90 -12.79 -24.91
N SER A 208 27.32 -13.69 -25.80
CA SER A 208 26.69 -13.86 -27.11
C SER A 208 25.25 -14.40 -27.04
N ARG A 209 24.89 -15.08 -25.94
CA ARG A 209 23.52 -15.57 -25.69
C ARG A 209 22.61 -14.55 -25.00
N THR A 210 23.19 -13.47 -24.46
CA THR A 210 22.45 -12.33 -23.88
C THR A 210 22.29 -11.15 -24.84
N GLN A 211 23.13 -11.04 -25.88
CA GLN A 211 22.95 -10.03 -26.94
C GLN A 211 21.83 -10.45 -27.89
N GLY A 212 20.69 -9.77 -27.79
CA GLY A 212 19.50 -10.03 -28.61
C GLY A 212 18.17 -9.75 -27.90
N ARG A 213 18.18 -9.39 -26.61
CA ARG A 213 16.99 -8.84 -25.94
C ARG A 213 17.22 -7.36 -25.69
N ASP A 214 16.60 -6.52 -26.52
CA ASP A 214 16.45 -5.10 -26.23
C ASP A 214 15.87 -4.93 -24.83
N ILE A 215 16.61 -4.24 -23.97
CA ILE A 215 16.18 -3.79 -22.64
C ILE A 215 15.42 -2.47 -22.80
N GLY A 216 14.60 -2.36 -23.84
CA GLY A 216 14.00 -1.13 -24.34
C GLY A 216 12.55 -1.35 -24.75
N GLY A 217 11.69 -1.59 -23.75
CA GLY A 217 10.25 -1.76 -23.93
C GLY A 217 9.47 -1.12 -22.80
N CYS A 218 9.82 0.11 -22.40
CA CYS A 218 8.86 0.95 -21.70
C CYS A 218 7.67 1.14 -22.65
N LEU A 219 6.52 0.59 -22.27
CA LEU A 219 5.24 0.90 -22.88
C LEU A 219 5.01 2.42 -22.76
N VAL A 220 5.31 3.14 -23.84
CA VAL A 220 4.83 4.51 -24.04
C VAL A 220 3.35 4.37 -24.38
N TYR A 221 2.48 4.81 -23.48
CA TYR A 221 1.06 4.96 -23.78
C TYR A 221 0.88 6.12 -24.78
N PRO A 222 0.05 5.98 -25.83
CA PRO A 222 -0.27 7.08 -26.71
C PRO A 222 -1.15 8.11 -25.99
N SER A 223 -0.84 9.37 -26.25
CA SER A 223 -1.49 10.60 -25.78
C SER A 223 -2.95 10.72 -26.15
#